data_AF-A0A0F5Q0X6-F1
#
_entry.id   AF-A0A0F5Q0X6-F1
#
_cell.length_a   1.000
_cell.length_b   1.000
_cell.length_c   1.000
_cell.angle_alpha   90.00
_cell.angle_beta   90.00
_cell.angle_gamma   90.00
#
_symmetry.space_group_name_H-M   'P 1'
#
loop_
_entity.id
_entity.type
_entity.pdbx_description
1 polymer ?
#
loop_
_entity_poly.entity_id
_entity_poly.type
_entity_poly.pdbx_seq_one_letter_code
_entity_poly.pdbx_strand_id
1 'polypeptide(L)'
;MPLDCIKVDRSFVKEVITDPTSRAIVKTTVDLCRNLGVSCVFEGIETEEQLDVLLGLGGTVMQGYLFGRPMSEEAMFEQLSSQHKGWHFQRSQMFGAAS
;
A
#
# COMPACT_ATOMS: atom_id res chain seq x y z
N MET A 1 16.26 15.26 -13.72
CA MET A 1 15.72 13.88 -13.72
C MET A 1 14.21 13.96 -13.60
N PRO A 2 13.43 13.14 -14.33
CA PRO A 2 12.00 13.00 -14.07
C PRO A 2 11.78 12.30 -12.71
N LEU A 3 10.67 12.62 -12.06
CA LEU A 3 10.21 11.98 -10.83
C LEU A 3 9.29 10.82 -11.21
N ASP A 4 9.57 9.60 -10.75
CA ASP A 4 8.75 8.42 -11.07
C ASP A 4 7.77 8.03 -9.94
N CYS A 5 8.09 8.42 -8.70
CA CYS A 5 7.24 8.12 -7.54
C CYS A 5 7.39 9.13 -6.40
N ILE A 6 6.35 9.20 -5.57
CA ILE A 6 6.35 9.87 -4.27
C ILE A 6 6.04 8.81 -3.20
N LYS A 7 6.78 8.86 -2.09
CA LYS A 7 6.58 7.97 -0.95
C LYS A 7 5.85 8.73 0.17
N VAL A 8 4.82 8.11 0.72
CA VAL A 8 4.11 8.58 1.91
C VAL A 8 4.66 7.82 3.11
N ASP A 9 5.37 8.55 3.95
CA ASP A 9 6.05 8.01 5.12
C ASP A 9 5.08 7.36 6.12
N ARG A 10 5.59 6.38 6.85
CA ARG A 10 4.86 5.63 7.88
C ARG A 10 4.16 6.52 8.90
N SER A 11 4.73 7.67 9.27
CA SER A 11 4.14 8.59 10.25
C SER A 11 2.73 9.04 9.83
N PHE A 12 2.50 9.33 8.54
CA PHE A 12 1.18 9.71 8.03
C PHE A 12 0.25 8.51 7.88
N VAL A 13 0.79 7.36 7.47
CA VAL A 13 0.02 6.11 7.35
C VAL A 13 -0.51 5.66 8.71
N LYS A 14 0.32 5.74 9.75
CA LYS A 14 -0.03 5.27 11.10
C LYS A 14 -1.30 5.97 11.62
N GLU A 15 -1.42 7.26 11.37
CA GLU A 15 -2.52 8.10 11.87
C GLU A 15 -3.65 8.31 10.84
N VAL A 16 -3.60 7.64 9.68
CA VAL A 16 -4.58 7.85 8.57
C VAL A 16 -6.03 7.47 8.94
N ILE A 17 -6.20 6.64 9.96
CA ILE A 17 -7.51 6.19 10.44
C ILE A 17 -8.11 7.23 11.39
N THR A 18 -7.30 7.78 12.28
CA THR A 18 -7.70 8.53 13.48
C THR A 18 -7.54 10.03 13.35
N ASP A 19 -6.53 10.51 12.60
CA ASP A 19 -6.26 11.93 12.42
C ASP A 19 -6.77 12.42 11.05
N PRO A 20 -7.78 13.31 11.03
CA PRO A 20 -8.30 13.87 9.78
C PRO A 20 -7.24 14.69 9.03
N THR A 21 -6.26 15.26 9.71
CA THR A 21 -5.18 16.02 9.08
C THR A 21 -4.27 15.10 8.29
N SER A 22 -3.79 14.02 8.90
CA SER A 22 -3.01 12.97 8.23
C SER A 22 -3.78 12.38 7.05
N ARG A 23 -5.08 12.08 7.22
CA ARG A 23 -5.94 11.60 6.11
C ARG A 23 -6.01 12.61 4.95
N ALA A 24 -6.15 13.90 5.23
CA ALA A 24 -6.21 14.94 4.20
C ALA A 24 -4.87 15.09 3.47
N ILE A 25 -3.74 15.02 4.18
CA ILE A 25 -2.39 15.06 3.59
C ILE A 25 -2.18 13.85 2.67
N VAL A 26 -2.53 12.66 3.14
CA VAL A 26 -2.48 11.43 2.34
C VAL A 26 -3.30 11.57 1.06
N LYS A 27 -4.58 11.98 1.17
CA LYS A 27 -5.46 12.16 0.00
C LYS A 27 -4.91 13.18 -0.99
N THR A 28 -4.43 14.31 -0.50
CA THR A 28 -3.83 15.37 -1.33
C THR A 28 -2.60 14.84 -2.09
N THR A 29 -1.80 14.02 -1.42
CA THR A 29 -0.61 13.41 -2.03
C THR A 29 -0.99 12.40 -3.12
N VAL A 30 -2.03 11.58 -2.89
CA VAL A 30 -2.58 10.69 -3.93
C VAL A 30 -3.04 11.46 -5.16
N ASP A 31 -3.81 12.54 -4.96
CA ASP A 31 -4.32 13.33 -6.07
C ASP A 31 -3.18 14.02 -6.83
N LEU A 32 -2.17 14.52 -6.12
CA LEU A 32 -0.96 15.07 -6.74
C LEU A 32 -0.25 14.03 -7.61
N CYS A 33 -0.03 12.82 -7.08
CA CYS A 33 0.61 11.74 -7.83
C CYS A 33 -0.18 11.37 -9.08
N ARG A 34 -1.51 11.26 -8.96
CA ARG A 34 -2.42 11.00 -10.08
C ARG A 34 -2.29 12.09 -11.16
N ASN A 35 -2.26 13.36 -10.77
CA ASN A 35 -2.15 14.48 -11.69
C ASN A 35 -0.78 14.54 -12.40
N LEU A 36 0.28 14.16 -11.69
CA LEU A 36 1.63 14.10 -12.26
C LEU A 36 1.90 12.83 -13.06
N GLY A 37 1.01 11.83 -13.01
CA GLY A 37 1.21 10.54 -13.66
C GLY A 37 2.32 9.70 -13.02
N VAL A 38 2.57 9.89 -11.73
CA VAL A 38 3.62 9.19 -10.96
C VAL A 38 3.02 8.24 -9.93
N SER A 39 3.81 7.26 -9.47
CA SER A 39 3.34 6.32 -8.46
C SER A 39 3.31 6.94 -7.06
N CYS A 40 2.30 6.59 -6.26
CA CYS A 40 2.25 6.92 -4.83
C CYS A 40 2.47 5.63 -4.02
N VAL A 41 3.56 5.57 -3.26
CA VAL A 41 3.94 4.40 -2.46
C VAL A 41 3.70 4.68 -0.98
N PHE A 42 2.87 3.87 -0.32
CA PHE A 42 2.60 3.99 1.11
C PHE A 42 3.52 3.10 1.92
N GLU A 43 4.17 3.66 2.93
CA GLU A 43 5.10 2.92 3.79
C GLU A 43 4.52 2.61 5.16
N GLY A 44 4.88 1.46 5.71
CA GLY A 44 4.56 1.09 7.08
C GLY A 44 3.12 0.65 7.31
N ILE A 45 2.50 -0.02 6.33
CA ILE A 45 1.18 -0.66 6.53
C ILE A 45 1.34 -1.84 7.50
N GLU A 46 0.64 -1.79 8.63
CA GLU A 46 0.71 -2.83 9.67
C GLU A 46 -0.63 -3.51 9.93
N THR A 47 -1.76 -2.91 9.52
CA THR A 47 -3.11 -3.46 9.73
C THR A 47 -3.96 -3.46 8.46
N GLU A 48 -4.90 -4.40 8.37
CA GLU A 48 -5.90 -4.45 7.28
C GLU A 48 -6.75 -3.16 7.23
N GLU A 49 -7.05 -2.56 8.38
CA GLU A 49 -7.81 -1.31 8.44
C GLU A 49 -7.05 -0.14 7.77
N GLN A 50 -5.72 -0.06 7.96
CA GLN A 50 -4.89 0.92 7.26
C GLN A 50 -4.89 0.65 5.75
N LEU A 51 -4.79 -0.62 5.34
CA LEU A 51 -4.86 -1.04 3.94
C LEU A 51 -6.20 -0.61 3.31
N ASP A 52 -7.33 -0.92 3.95
CA ASP A 52 -8.66 -0.59 3.45
C ASP A 52 -8.87 0.92 3.29
N VAL A 53 -8.45 1.72 4.27
CA VAL A 53 -8.51 3.19 4.18
C VAL A 53 -7.68 3.68 3.00
N LEU A 54 -6.44 3.22 2.85
CA LEU A 54 -5.55 3.66 1.78
C LEU A 54 -6.04 3.22 0.39
N LEU A 55 -6.62 2.03 0.27
CA LEU A 55 -7.28 1.59 -0.97
C LEU A 55 -8.45 2.51 -1.32
N GLY A 56 -9.29 2.86 -0.33
CA GLY A 56 -10.40 3.79 -0.51
C GLY A 56 -9.97 5.21 -0.91
N LEU A 57 -8.77 5.64 -0.48
CA LEU A 57 -8.18 6.93 -0.89
C LEU A 57 -7.54 6.86 -2.30
N GLY A 58 -7.47 5.69 -2.91
CA GLY A 58 -6.92 5.47 -4.25
C GLY A 58 -5.46 5.04 -4.28
N GLY A 59 -4.92 4.52 -3.17
CA GLY A 59 -3.56 3.99 -3.09
C GLY A 59 -3.42 2.65 -3.81
N THR A 60 -2.31 2.48 -4.54
CA THR A 60 -2.09 1.31 -5.41
C THR A 60 -0.80 0.54 -5.11
N VAL A 61 0.19 1.19 -4.50
CA VAL A 61 1.48 0.57 -4.14
C VAL A 61 1.70 0.73 -2.65
N MET A 62 1.89 -0.37 -1.95
CA MET A 62 1.95 -0.39 -0.48
C MET A 62 3.05 -1.30 0.01
N GLN A 63 3.72 -0.87 1.08
CA GLN A 63 4.79 -1.59 1.74
C GLN A 63 4.55 -1.57 3.25
N GLY A 64 4.74 -2.71 3.92
CA GLY A 64 4.67 -2.75 5.37
C GLY A 64 4.63 -4.17 5.91
N TYR A 65 4.65 -4.27 7.24
CA TYR A 65 4.69 -5.56 7.94
C TYR A 65 3.43 -6.39 7.77
N LEU A 66 2.33 -5.79 7.33
CA LEU A 66 1.13 -6.52 6.89
C LEU A 66 1.46 -7.50 5.74
N PHE A 67 2.36 -7.12 4.84
CA PHE A 67 2.76 -7.92 3.68
C PHE A 67 4.00 -8.77 3.95
N GLY A 68 4.96 -8.23 4.70
CA GLY A 68 6.20 -8.92 5.01
C GLY A 68 7.13 -8.07 5.87
N ARG A 69 7.78 -8.69 6.84
CA ARG A 69 8.85 -8.06 7.62
C ARG A 69 10.17 -8.14 6.86
N PRO A 70 11.14 -7.24 7.12
CA PRO A 70 12.51 -7.44 6.69
C PRO A 70 12.98 -8.84 7.09
N MET A 71 13.54 -9.56 6.13
CA MET A 71 13.95 -10.95 6.28
C MET A 71 15.27 -11.17 5.52
N SER A 72 15.93 -12.30 5.79
CA SER A 72 17.12 -12.65 5.03
C SER A 72 16.78 -12.99 3.58
N GLU A 73 17.79 -12.98 2.71
CA GLU A 73 17.63 -13.35 1.31
C GLU A 73 17.06 -14.77 1.17
N GLU A 74 17.53 -15.72 1.97
CA GLU A 74 17.07 -17.11 1.95
C GLU A 74 15.59 -17.23 2.31
N ALA A 75 15.17 -16.54 3.38
CA ALA A 75 13.78 -16.51 3.80
C ALA A 75 12.87 -15.86 2.74
N MET A 76 13.37 -14.81 2.06
CA MET A 76 12.66 -14.16 0.97
C MET A 76 12.45 -15.11 -0.22
N PHE A 77 13.47 -15.85 -0.64
CA PHE A 77 13.34 -16.85 -1.71
C PHE A 77 12.38 -17.99 -1.35
N GLU A 78 12.40 -18.46 -0.11
CA GLU A 78 11.46 -19.48 0.38
C GLU A 78 10.01 -18.95 0.36
N GLN A 79 9.79 -17.71 0.80
CA GLN A 79 8.48 -17.09 0.74
C GLN A 79 8.00 -16.84 -0.69
N LEU A 80 8.84 -16.35 -1.60
CA LEU A 80 8.44 -16.14 -2.99
C LEU A 80 8.13 -17.45 -3.72
N SER A 81 8.90 -18.50 -3.48
CA SER A 81 8.67 -19.82 -4.10
C SER A 81 7.39 -20.50 -3.59
N SER A 82 7.00 -20.26 -2.33
CA SER A 82 5.73 -20.75 -1.77
C SER A 82 4.51 -19.89 -2.16
N GLN A 83 4.69 -18.61 -2.47
CA GLN A 83 3.62 -17.66 -2.80
C GLN A 83 2.94 -17.86 -4.17
N HIS A 84 3.42 -18.78 -5.02
CA HIS A 84 2.79 -19.14 -6.30
C HIS A 84 1.33 -19.66 -6.18
N LYS A 85 0.75 -19.81 -4.98
CA LYS A 85 -0.60 -20.37 -4.77
C LYS A 85 -1.58 -19.57 -3.90
N GLY A 86 -1.21 -18.44 -3.30
CA GLY A 86 -1.97 -17.90 -2.16
C GLY A 86 -2.73 -16.59 -2.38
N TRP A 87 -2.02 -15.49 -2.59
CA TRP A 87 -2.57 -14.15 -2.36
C TRP A 87 -3.59 -13.71 -3.43
N HIS A 88 -3.34 -14.01 -4.71
CA HIS A 88 -4.24 -13.63 -5.81
C HIS A 88 -5.56 -14.42 -5.80
N PHE A 89 -5.61 -15.61 -5.21
CA PHE A 89 -6.79 -16.47 -5.24
C PHE A 89 -7.85 -16.05 -4.20
N GLN A 90 -7.44 -15.67 -2.98
CA GLN A 90 -8.37 -15.35 -1.90
C GLN A 90 -9.03 -13.96 -2.00
N ARG A 91 -8.43 -12.98 -2.71
CA ARG A 91 -9.05 -11.65 -2.92
C ARG A 91 -9.98 -11.58 -4.13
N SER A 92 -9.80 -12.42 -5.16
CA SER A 92 -10.68 -12.42 -6.35
C SER A 92 -12.15 -12.76 -6.04
N GLN A 93 -12.42 -13.44 -4.91
CA GLN A 93 -13.78 -13.70 -4.41
C GLN A 93 -14.36 -12.57 -3.55
N MET A 94 -13.55 -11.60 -3.12
CA MET A 94 -13.96 -10.49 -2.24
C MET A 94 -14.08 -9.15 -2.97
N PHE A 95 -13.28 -8.96 -4.02
CA PHE A 95 -13.33 -7.78 -4.89
C PHE A 95 -13.93 -8.22 -6.24
N GLY A 96 -15.26 -8.28 -6.28
CA GLY A 96 -16.00 -8.52 -7.51
C GLY A 96 -15.54 -7.58 -8.63
N ALA A 97 -15.61 -8.08 -9.87
CA ALA A 97 -15.26 -7.34 -11.07
C ALA A 97 -15.83 -5.92 -11.02
N ALA A 98 -14.94 -4.93 -10.99
CA ALA A 98 -15.32 -3.56 -11.29
C ALA A 98 -15.70 -3.52 -12.78
N SER A 99 -17.00 -3.61 -13.03
CA SER A 99 -17.67 -3.25 -14.28
C SER A 99 -17.75 -1.74 -14.44
#